data_AF-A0AAE0BLP6-F1
#
_entry.id   AF-A0AAE0BLP6-F1
#
_cell.length_a   1.000
_cell.length_b   1.000
_cell.length_c   1.000
_cell.angle_alpha   90.00
_cell.angle_beta   90.00
_cell.angle_gamma   90.00
#
_symmetry.space_group_name_H-M   'P 1'
#
loop_
_entity.id
_entity.type
_entity.pdbx_description
1 polymer ?
#
loop_
_entity_poly.entity_id
_entity_poly.type
_entity_poly.pdbx_seq_one_letter_code
_entity_poly.pdbx_strand_id
1 'polypeptide(L)' 'MRMALADSAKWARAHGCPWDARTCSSAARDGHLEVLQWAREQGCLWDALTCSSAAGGGHLEVVQWAREHGCPWDAQDL' A
#
# COMPACT_ATOMS: atom_id res chain seq x y z
N MET A 1 9.02 6.62 -23.71
CA MET A 1 9.31 7.63 -22.66
C MET A 1 8.60 7.19 -21.37
N ARG A 2 9.12 6.16 -20.70
CA ARG A 2 8.44 5.41 -19.62
C ARG A 2 9.26 5.39 -18.31
N MET A 3 10.14 6.38 -18.15
CA MET A 3 11.17 6.46 -17.11
C MET A 3 10.93 7.60 -16.10
N ALA A 4 9.73 8.20 -16.05
CA ALA A 4 9.47 9.32 -15.15
C ALA A 4 8.80 8.92 -13.82
N LEU A 5 8.13 7.76 -13.76
CA LEU A 5 7.36 7.36 -12.57
C LEU A 5 8.21 6.66 -11.49
N ALA A 6 9.24 5.92 -11.90
CA ALA A 6 10.09 5.17 -10.97
C ALA A 6 11.02 6.07 -10.14
N ASP A 7 11.44 7.21 -10.69
CA ASP A 7 12.40 8.11 -10.02
C ASP A 7 11.71 9.06 -9.02
N SER A 8 10.47 9.47 -9.26
CA SER A 8 9.70 10.29 -8.30
C SER A 8 9.48 9.55 -6.98
N ALA A 9 9.23 8.24 -7.05
CA ALA A 9 8.97 7.42 -5.89
C ALA A 9 10.25 7.10 -5.10
N LYS A 10 11.39 6.85 -5.79
CA LYS A 10 12.71 6.79 -5.13
C LYS A 10 13.10 8.10 -4.46
N TRP A 11 12.76 9.23 -5.07
CA TRP A 11 13.05 10.56 -4.53
C TRP A 11 12.28 10.85 -3.22
N ALA A 12 11.03 10.36 -3.11
CA ALA A 12 10.23 10.45 -1.89
C ALA A 12 10.80 9.61 -0.72
N ARG A 13 11.53 8.53 -1.01
CA ARG A 13 12.24 7.72 0.01
C ARG A 13 13.48 8.42 0.57
N ALA A 14 14.17 9.21 -0.25
CA ALA A 14 15.36 9.97 0.16
C ALA A 14 15.04 11.21 1.00
N HIS A 15 13.82 11.76 0.89
CA HIS A 15 13.39 12.98 1.61
C HIS A 15 12.66 12.69 2.93
N GLY A 16 12.70 11.44 3.41
CA GLY A 16 12.31 11.15 4.79
C GLY A 16 10.82 11.29 5.08
N CYS A 17 9.93 11.16 4.08
CA CYS A 17 8.54 10.87 4.38
C CYS A 17 8.50 9.45 4.97
N PRO A 18 8.12 9.26 6.25
CA PRO A 18 7.91 7.94 6.78
C PRO A 18 6.69 7.36 6.05
N TRP A 19 6.94 6.43 5.14
CA TRP A 19 5.90 5.58 4.58
C TRP A 19 5.49 4.61 5.69
N ASP A 20 4.77 5.14 6.67
CA ASP A 20 4.18 4.38 7.76
C ASP A 20 2.96 3.61 7.23
N ALA A 21 2.47 2.64 8.01
CA ALA A 21 1.23 1.91 7.74
C ALA A 21 0.07 2.84 7.34
N ARG A 22 -0.01 4.05 7.92
CA ARG A 22 -1.01 5.09 7.60
C ARG A 22 -1.01 5.54 6.13
N THR A 23 0.15 5.58 5.48
CA THR A 23 0.27 5.92 4.06
C THR A 23 -0.29 4.80 3.19
N CYS A 24 0.00 3.54 3.56
CA CYS A 24 -0.61 2.37 2.92
C CYS A 24 -2.13 2.33 3.14
N SER A 25 -2.63 2.62 4.35
CA SER A 25 -4.08 2.63 4.63
C SER A 25 -4.80 3.71 3.81
N SER A 26 -4.19 4.87 3.63
CA SER A 26 -4.76 5.96 2.82
C SER A 26 -4.79 5.61 1.34
N ALA A 27 -3.68 5.09 0.79
CA ALA A 27 -3.62 4.61 -0.59
C ALA A 27 -4.62 3.47 -0.85
N ALA A 28 -4.79 2.58 0.13
CA ALA A 28 -5.77 1.51 0.10
C ALA A 28 -7.21 2.03 0.05
N ARG A 29 -7.54 3.00 0.92
CA ARG A 29 -8.86 3.62 0.98
C ARG A 29 -9.25 4.34 -0.31
N ASP A 30 -8.27 4.93 -1.00
CA ASP A 30 -8.49 5.69 -2.23
C ASP A 30 -8.29 4.82 -3.51
N GLY A 31 -8.00 3.53 -3.37
CA GLY A 31 -7.95 2.58 -4.48
C GLY A 31 -6.64 2.61 -5.28
N HIS A 32 -5.58 3.20 -4.74
CA HIS A 32 -4.31 3.36 -5.44
C HIS A 32 -3.46 2.08 -5.38
N LEU A 33 -3.87 1.06 -6.14
CA LEU A 33 -3.20 -0.25 -6.19
C LEU A 33 -1.71 -0.14 -6.58
N GLU A 34 -1.38 0.67 -7.59
CA GLU A 34 0.01 0.86 -8.05
C GLU A 34 0.91 1.43 -6.94
N VAL A 35 0.36 2.31 -6.09
CA VAL A 35 1.08 2.89 -4.95
C VAL A 35 1.32 1.83 -3.87
N LEU A 36 0.34 0.94 -3.63
CA LEU A 36 0.49 -0.17 -2.69
C LEU A 36 1.48 -1.23 -3.16
N GLN A 37 1.45 -1.58 -4.45
CA GLN A 37 2.44 -2.46 -5.08
C GLN A 37 3.85 -1.91 -4.90
N TRP A 38 4.03 -0.64 -5.27
CA TRP A 38 5.31 0.02 -5.13
C TRP A 38 5.76 0.10 -3.66
N ALA A 39 4.88 0.49 -2.74
CA ALA A 39 5.18 0.56 -1.31
C ALA A 39 5.59 -0.81 -0.76
N ARG A 40 4.95 -1.90 -1.22
CA ARG A 40 5.30 -3.26 -0.82
C ARG A 40 6.69 -3.67 -1.29
N GLU A 41 7.04 -3.38 -2.55
CA GLU A 41 8.40 -3.62 -3.07
C GLU A 41 9.46 -2.84 -2.29
N GLN A 42 9.11 -1.67 -1.75
CA GLN A 42 10.01 -0.88 -0.94
C GLN A 42 10.16 -1.41 0.51
N GLY A 43 9.38 -2.42 0.92
CA GLY A 43 9.40 -2.98 2.27
C GLY A 43 8.52 -2.21 3.26
N CYS A 44 7.53 -1.46 2.78
CA CYS A 44 6.56 -0.79 3.64
C CYS A 44 5.76 -1.82 4.45
N LEU A 45 5.54 -1.51 5.73
CA LEU A 45 4.71 -2.32 6.61
C LEU A 45 3.24 -2.04 6.29
N TRP A 46 2.47 -3.12 6.15
CA TRP A 46 1.02 -3.08 6.13
C TRP A 46 0.48 -3.88 7.31
N ASP A 47 -0.75 -3.59 7.66
CA ASP A 47 -1.51 -4.20 8.75
C ASP A 47 -2.95 -4.46 8.28
N ALA A 48 -3.74 -5.10 9.14
CA ALA A 48 -5.15 -5.36 8.87
C ALA A 48 -5.95 -4.08 8.57
N LEU A 49 -5.52 -2.91 9.06
CA LEU A 49 -6.14 -1.63 8.75
C LEU A 49 -5.98 -1.25 7.28
N THR A 50 -4.90 -1.67 6.63
CA THR A 50 -4.69 -1.44 5.19
C THR A 50 -5.74 -2.18 4.35
N CYS A 51 -5.96 -3.47 4.61
CA CYS A 51 -7.02 -4.26 3.97
C CYS A 51 -8.42 -3.72 4.32
N SER A 52 -8.67 -3.41 5.60
CA SER A 52 -9.96 -2.87 6.04
C SER A 52 -10.28 -1.52 5.40
N SER A 53 -9.28 -0.68 5.15
CA SER A 53 -9.45 0.62 4.50
C SER A 53 -9.79 0.49 3.02
N ALA A 54 -9.13 -0.43 2.29
CA ALA A 54 -9.49 -0.75 0.91
C ALA A 54 -10.91 -1.33 0.79
N ALA A 55 -11.28 -2.23 1.72
CA ALA A 55 -12.63 -2.77 1.77
C ALA A 55 -13.68 -1.68 2.07
N GLY A 56 -13.38 -0.77 3.00
CA GLY A 56 -14.24 0.38 3.32
C GLY A 56 -14.39 1.39 2.18
N GLY A 57 -13.36 1.53 1.34
CA GLY A 57 -13.40 2.33 0.10
C GLY A 57 -14.10 1.63 -1.08
N GLY A 58 -14.44 0.35 -0.96
CA GLY A 58 -15.04 -0.44 -2.05
C GLY A 58 -14.05 -0.86 -3.13
N HIS A 59 -12.75 -0.73 -2.89
CA HIS A 59 -11.69 -1.06 -3.84
C HIS A 59 -11.33 -2.56 -3.76
N LEU A 60 -12.23 -3.39 -4.30
CA LEU A 60 -12.09 -4.85 -4.32
C LEU A 60 -10.77 -5.33 -4.93
N GLU A 61 -10.28 -4.66 -5.98
CA GLU A 61 -9.00 -4.97 -6.63
C GLU A 61 -7.81 -4.84 -5.67
N VAL A 62 -7.84 -3.83 -4.80
CA VAL A 62 -6.81 -3.62 -3.79
C VAL A 62 -6.85 -4.71 -2.72
N VAL A 63 -8.05 -5.09 -2.26
CA VAL A 63 -8.24 -6.17 -1.28
C VAL A 63 -7.78 -7.51 -1.85
N GLN A 64 -8.11 -7.81 -3.11
CA GLN A 64 -7.69 -9.04 -3.78
C GLN A 64 -6.18 -9.12 -3.89
N TRP A 65 -5.54 -8.06 -4.37
CA TRP A 65 -4.09 -8.03 -4.49
C TRP A 65 -3.39 -8.13 -3.12
N ALA A 66 -3.88 -7.41 -2.11
CA ALA A 66 -3.33 -7.48 -0.75
C ALA A 66 -3.45 -8.89 -0.16
N ARG A 67 -4.56 -9.59 -0.43
CA ARG A 67 -4.76 -10.99 -0.02
C ARG A 67 -3.76 -11.94 -0.68
N GLU A 68 -3.52 -11.79 -1.99
CA GLU A 68 -2.55 -12.62 -2.72
C GLU A 68 -1.12 -12.43 -2.20
N HIS A 69 -0.81 -11.25 -1.63
CA HIS A 69 0.52 -10.91 -1.15
C HIS A 69 0.70 -11.13 0.36
N GLY A 70 -0.28 -11.76 1.03
CA GLY A 70 -0.21 -12.13 2.44
C GLY A 70 -0.42 -10.96 3.40
N CYS A 71 -1.27 -10.00 3.04
CA CYS A 71 -1.71 -8.98 3.99
C CYS A 71 -2.64 -9.60 5.04
N PRO A 72 -2.33 -9.48 6.35
CA PRO A 72 -3.21 -9.98 7.41
C PRO A 72 -4.52 -9.17 7.37
N TRP A 73 -5.67 -9.84 7.42
CA TRP A 73 -6.97 -9.17 7.34
C TRP A 73 -7.63 -8.97 8.72
N ASP A 74 -7.08 -9.61 9.75
CA ASP A 74 -7.53 -9.61 11.12
C ASP A 74 -6.32 -9.44 12.08
N ALA A 75 -6.60 -8.95 13.28
CA ALA A 75 -5.59 -8.80 14.33
C ALA A 75 -5.14 -10.16 14.93
N GLN A 76 -5.60 -11.30 14.38
CA GLN A 76 -5.25 -12.64 14.85
C GLN A 76 -4.06 -13.25 14.11
N ASP A 77 -3.66 -12.70 12.97
CA ASP A 77 -2.47 -13.11 12.20
C ASP A 77 -1.21 -12.24 12.53
N LEU A 78 -1.21 -11.52 13.67
CA LEU A 78 -0.06 -10.78 14.22
C LEU A 78 0.62 -11.50 15.39
#